data_AF-A0A8T1AK85-F1
#
_entry.id   AF-A0A8T1AK85-F1
#
_cell.length_a   1.000
_cell.length_b   1.000
_cell.length_c   1.000
_cell.angle_alpha   90.00
_cell.angle_beta   90.00
_cell.angle_gamma   90.00
#
_symmetry.space_group_name_H-M   'P 1'
#
loop_
_entity.id
_entity.type
_entity.pdbx_description
1 polymer ?
#
loop_
_entity_poly.entity_id
_entity_poly.type
_entity_poly.pdbx_seq_one_letter_code
_entity_poly.pdbx_strand_id
1 'polypeptide(L)'
;MEDASIEKLLDELNEVFEIIAAVPLMDEEEYGELREHFEKGQGLDEIEERGYSIKAGTHMIWKGERDLKKVADGVDTDSALILQRILLHTLNIERKVREMLTNGGVDPDDDEEPEESNKAN
;
A
#
# COMPACT_ATOMS: atom_id res chain seq x y z
N MET A 1 -25.54 13.63 4.82
CA MET A 1 -25.35 13.11 3.46
C MET A 1 -23.94 13.53 3.07
N GLU A 2 -22.96 12.92 3.75
CA GLU A 2 -21.52 13.23 3.66
C GLU A 2 -20.70 11.93 3.44
N ASP A 3 -21.24 10.78 3.87
CA ASP A 3 -20.61 9.45 3.73
C ASP A 3 -20.27 9.04 2.29
N ALA A 4 -21.03 9.52 1.29
CA ALA A 4 -20.76 9.19 -0.11
C ALA A 4 -19.47 9.82 -0.65
N SER A 5 -18.89 10.81 0.05
CA SER A 5 -17.68 11.51 -0.42
C SER A 5 -16.41 10.74 -0.08
N ILE A 6 -16.31 10.18 1.12
CA ILE A 6 -15.10 9.50 1.58
C ILE A 6 -14.94 8.13 0.94
N GLU A 7 -16.01 7.34 0.81
CA GLU A 7 -15.98 6.03 0.12
C GLU A 7 -15.50 6.18 -1.32
N LYS A 8 -16.05 7.17 -2.04
CA LYS A 8 -15.65 7.46 -3.41
C LYS A 8 -14.18 7.87 -3.50
N LEU A 9 -13.69 8.68 -2.57
CA LEU A 9 -12.26 9.03 -2.52
C LEU A 9 -11.38 7.81 -2.23
N LEU A 10 -11.80 6.94 -1.32
CA LEU A 10 -11.06 5.73 -0.98
C LEU A 10 -10.92 4.79 -2.18
N ASP A 11 -11.96 4.72 -3.02
CA ASP A 11 -11.91 3.97 -4.27
C ASP A 11 -11.05 4.68 -5.34
N GLU A 12 -11.25 5.98 -5.56
CA GLU A 12 -10.53 6.75 -6.58
C GLU A 12 -9.02 6.84 -6.32
N LEU A 13 -8.61 6.95 -5.07
CA LEU A 13 -7.20 7.07 -4.68
C LEU A 13 -6.60 5.73 -4.24
N ASN A 14 -7.31 4.61 -4.42
CA ASN A 14 -6.85 3.31 -3.94
C ASN A 14 -5.47 2.92 -4.48
N GLU A 15 -5.23 3.14 -5.77
CA GLU A 15 -3.94 2.86 -6.42
C GLU A 15 -2.83 3.75 -5.85
N VAL A 16 -3.13 5.02 -5.57
CA VAL A 16 -2.19 5.95 -4.93
C VAL A 16 -1.83 5.46 -3.52
N PHE A 17 -2.81 4.97 -2.76
CA PHE A 17 -2.54 4.41 -1.42
C PHE A 17 -1.72 3.13 -1.48
N GLU A 18 -1.89 2.30 -2.51
CA GLU A 18 -1.04 1.12 -2.74
C GLU A 18 0.40 1.52 -3.08
N ILE A 19 0.58 2.54 -3.93
CA ILE A 19 1.89 3.13 -4.22
C ILE A 19 2.55 3.65 -2.94
N ILE A 20 1.84 4.46 -2.15
CA ILE A 20 2.34 5.00 -0.87
C ILE A 20 2.74 3.87 0.08
N ALA A 21 1.95 2.80 0.14
CA ALA A 21 2.24 1.64 0.97
C ALA A 21 3.50 0.88 0.52
N ALA A 22 3.80 0.87 -0.78
CA ALA A 22 4.95 0.18 -1.36
C ALA A 22 6.27 0.96 -1.24
N VAL A 23 6.25 2.28 -1.01
CA VAL A 23 7.43 3.16 -0.95
C VAL A 23 8.65 2.57 -0.21
N PRO A 24 8.53 1.96 0.99
CA PRO A 24 9.69 1.42 1.71
C PRO A 24 10.38 0.23 1.03
N LEU A 25 9.69 -0.41 0.09
CA LEU A 25 10.13 -1.61 -0.63
C LEU A 25 10.50 -1.29 -2.09
N MET A 26 10.29 -0.05 -2.54
CA MET A 26 10.60 0.36 -3.90
C MET A 26 12.10 0.40 -4.14
N ASP A 27 12.51 -0.21 -5.25
CA ASP A 27 13.88 -0.14 -5.74
C ASP A 27 14.23 1.29 -6.19
N GLU A 28 15.43 1.76 -5.82
CA GLU A 28 15.88 3.12 -6.13
C GLU A 28 16.23 3.31 -7.61
N GLU A 29 16.66 2.26 -8.32
CA GLU A 29 17.05 2.35 -9.73
C GLU A 29 15.82 2.38 -10.63
N GLU A 30 14.79 1.60 -10.31
CA GLU A 30 13.57 1.50 -11.13
C GLU A 30 12.52 2.56 -10.76
N TYR A 31 12.32 2.83 -9.47
CA TYR A 31 11.23 3.69 -8.96
C TYR A 31 11.74 4.89 -8.14
N GLY A 32 13.02 5.26 -8.28
CA GLY A 32 13.67 6.29 -7.46
C GLY A 32 12.92 7.63 -7.40
N GLU A 33 12.45 8.15 -8.53
CA GLU A 33 11.71 9.42 -8.59
C GLU A 33 10.37 9.35 -7.83
N LEU A 34 9.64 8.24 -7.99
CA LEU A 34 8.35 8.02 -7.33
C LEU A 34 8.53 7.83 -5.82
N ARG A 35 9.53 7.05 -5.44
CA ARG A 35 9.92 6.86 -4.05
C ARG A 35 10.31 8.20 -3.40
N GLU A 36 11.17 8.98 -4.07
CA GLU A 36 11.60 10.29 -3.55
C GLU A 36 10.43 11.26 -3.40
N HIS A 37 9.51 11.28 -4.37
CA HIS A 37 8.32 12.13 -4.34
C HIS A 37 7.47 11.92 -3.07
N PHE A 38 7.26 10.67 -2.64
CA PHE A 38 6.50 10.38 -1.43
C PHE A 38 7.34 10.38 -0.15
N GLU A 39 8.57 9.88 -0.19
CA GLU A 39 9.40 9.73 1.01
C GLU A 39 9.91 11.08 1.53
N LYS A 40 10.34 11.97 0.63
CA LYS A 40 11.01 13.23 0.95
C LYS A 40 10.41 14.45 0.26
N GLY A 41 9.69 14.23 -0.84
CA GLY A 41 9.05 15.26 -1.64
C GLY A 41 7.67 15.64 -1.10
N GLN A 42 6.83 16.11 -2.02
CA GLN A 42 5.52 16.71 -1.71
C GLN A 42 4.36 15.72 -1.81
N GLY A 43 4.58 14.45 -2.17
CA GLY A 43 3.49 13.53 -2.47
C GLY A 43 2.52 13.30 -1.30
N LEU A 44 3.03 13.27 -0.07
CA LEU A 44 2.16 13.24 1.12
C LEU A 44 1.59 14.62 1.46
N ASP A 45 2.33 15.71 1.20
CA ASP A 45 1.87 17.08 1.44
C ASP A 45 0.67 17.44 0.56
N GLU A 46 0.66 17.01 -0.70
CA GLU A 46 -0.45 17.22 -1.63
C GLU A 46 -1.76 16.56 -1.16
N ILE A 47 -1.68 15.51 -0.34
CA ILE A 47 -2.85 14.87 0.27
C ILE A 47 -3.28 15.62 1.53
N GLU A 48 -2.32 16.10 2.34
CA GLU A 48 -2.62 16.95 3.51
C GLU A 48 -3.22 18.30 3.10
N GLU A 49 -2.78 18.89 2.00
CA GLU A 49 -3.35 20.11 1.42
C GLU A 49 -4.82 19.96 0.99
N ARG A 50 -5.27 18.72 0.75
CA ARG A 50 -6.69 18.39 0.49
C ARG A 50 -7.51 18.23 1.78
N GLY A 51 -6.88 18.37 2.95
CA GLY A 51 -7.52 18.30 4.26
C GLY A 51 -7.32 17.00 5.03
N TYR A 52 -6.50 16.06 4.54
CA TYR A 52 -6.30 14.75 5.18
C TYR A 52 -4.97 14.66 5.92
N SER A 53 -5.02 14.56 7.24
CA SER A 53 -3.82 14.46 8.10
C SER A 53 -3.25 13.03 8.09
N ILE A 54 -2.42 12.69 7.09
CA ILE A 54 -1.94 11.31 6.90
C ILE A 54 -0.41 11.17 6.96
N LYS A 55 0.35 12.25 6.85
CA LYS A 55 1.81 12.17 6.65
C LYS A 55 2.51 11.50 7.83
N ALA A 56 2.18 11.93 9.05
CA ALA A 56 2.75 11.36 10.26
C ALA A 56 2.43 9.86 10.41
N GLY A 57 1.17 9.48 10.21
CA GLY A 57 0.73 8.08 10.29
C GLY A 57 1.38 7.20 9.22
N THR A 58 1.47 7.68 7.98
CA THR A 58 2.16 6.99 6.88
C THR A 58 3.63 6.71 7.22
N HIS A 59 4.36 7.68 7.75
CA HIS A 59 5.74 7.46 8.18
C HIS A 59 5.85 6.46 9.35
N MET A 60 4.86 6.39 10.24
CA MET A 60 4.83 5.36 11.30
C MET A 60 4.65 3.96 10.71
N ILE A 61 3.76 3.81 9.73
CA ILE A 61 3.56 2.55 8.99
C ILE A 61 4.88 2.13 8.34
N TRP A 62 5.56 3.03 7.62
CA TRP A 62 6.85 2.73 6.99
C TRP A 62 7.94 2.32 7.99
N LYS A 63 7.88 2.83 9.22
CA LYS A 63 8.81 2.48 10.31
C LYS A 63 8.46 1.19 11.05
N GLY A 64 7.38 0.50 10.65
CA GLY A 64 7.02 -0.80 11.23
C GLY A 64 5.86 -0.77 12.24
N GLU A 65 5.21 0.37 12.49
CA GLU A 65 4.01 0.38 13.34
C GLU A 65 2.84 -0.29 12.61
N ARG A 66 2.14 -1.20 13.29
CA ARG A 66 1.02 -1.99 12.74
C ARG A 66 -0.25 -1.87 13.59
N ASP A 67 -0.19 -1.13 14.70
CA ASP A 67 -1.35 -0.79 15.51
C ASP A 67 -2.07 0.43 14.91
N LEU A 68 -3.22 0.19 14.26
CA LEU A 68 -4.04 1.22 13.65
C LEU A 68 -4.43 2.34 14.63
N LYS A 69 -4.64 2.00 15.92
CA LYS A 69 -5.02 2.99 16.92
C LYS A 69 -3.92 4.02 17.14
N LYS A 70 -2.65 3.61 17.11
CA LYS A 70 -1.52 4.53 17.23
C LYS A 70 -1.27 5.30 15.95
N VAL A 71 -1.43 4.64 14.80
CA VAL A 71 -1.24 5.26 13.47
C VAL A 71 -2.24 6.40 13.26
N ALA A 72 -3.49 6.22 13.67
CA ALA A 72 -4.57 7.20 13.52
C ALA A 72 -4.83 8.03 14.78
N ASP A 73 -3.89 8.09 15.73
CA ASP A 73 -4.08 8.87 16.95
C ASP A 73 -4.10 10.37 16.64
N GLY A 74 -5.14 11.07 17.10
CA GLY A 74 -5.28 12.52 16.95
C GLY A 74 -5.69 13.03 15.56
N VAL A 75 -6.01 12.15 14.61
CA VAL A 75 -6.53 12.55 13.28
C VAL A 75 -8.06 12.40 13.21
N ASP A 76 -8.69 13.06 12.24
CA ASP A 76 -10.12 12.94 11.99
C ASP A 76 -10.49 11.57 11.36
N THR A 77 -11.78 11.27 11.30
CA THR A 77 -12.31 10.00 10.79
C THR A 77 -11.86 9.68 9.37
N ASP A 78 -11.85 10.66 8.47
CA ASP A 78 -11.56 10.43 7.05
C ASP A 78 -10.06 10.16 6.87
N SER A 79 -9.22 10.92 7.55
CA SER A 79 -7.78 10.66 7.63
C SER A 79 -7.48 9.28 8.23
N ALA A 80 -8.20 8.88 9.27
CA ALA A 80 -8.06 7.55 9.88
C ALA A 80 -8.43 6.41 8.91
N LEU A 81 -9.45 6.60 8.08
CA LEU A 81 -9.84 5.63 7.04
C LEU A 81 -8.79 5.52 5.94
N ILE A 82 -8.18 6.63 5.51
CA ILE A 82 -7.08 6.62 4.54
C ILE A 82 -5.87 5.89 5.13
N LEU A 83 -5.49 6.20 6.37
CA LEU A 83 -4.39 5.53 7.07
C LEU A 83 -4.65 4.04 7.26
N GLN A 84 -5.89 3.65 7.55
CA GLN A 84 -6.29 2.25 7.57
C GLN A 84 -6.08 1.57 6.21
N ARG A 85 -6.42 2.25 5.11
CA ARG A 85 -6.23 1.70 3.75
C ARG A 85 -4.76 1.52 3.39
N ILE A 86 -3.93 2.52 3.69
CA ILE A 86 -2.46 2.43 3.49
C ILE A 86 -1.89 1.27 4.31
N LEU A 87 -2.26 1.16 5.60
CA LEU A 87 -1.79 0.06 6.46
C LEU A 87 -2.21 -1.31 5.92
N LEU A 88 -3.45 -1.45 5.43
CA LEU A 88 -3.92 -2.70 4.83
C LEU A 88 -3.11 -3.07 3.58
N HIS A 89 -2.83 -2.11 2.71
CA HIS A 89 -1.98 -2.32 1.53
C HIS A 89 -0.56 -2.74 1.93
N THR A 90 0.04 -2.06 2.91
CA THR A 90 1.37 -2.44 3.43
C THR A 90 1.38 -3.89 3.91
N LEU A 91 0.40 -4.30 4.72
CA LEU A 91 0.28 -5.67 5.20
C LEU A 91 0.11 -6.69 4.07
N ASN A 92 -0.65 -6.34 3.03
CA ASN A 92 -0.86 -7.20 1.87
C ASN A 92 0.43 -7.38 1.06
N ILE A 93 1.16 -6.29 0.81
CA ILE A 93 2.44 -6.31 0.09
C ILE A 93 3.46 -7.13 0.88
N GLU A 94 3.61 -6.89 2.18
CA GLU A 94 4.54 -7.62 3.05
C GLU A 94 4.25 -9.13 3.05
N ARG A 95 2.97 -9.51 3.07
CA ARG A 95 2.57 -10.91 2.95
C ARG A 95 2.97 -11.49 1.60
N LYS A 96 2.65 -10.82 0.49
CA LYS A 96 3.02 -11.27 -0.87
C LYS A 96 4.53 -11.45 -1.01
N VAL A 97 5.32 -10.49 -0.53
CA VAL A 97 6.79 -10.56 -0.54
C VAL A 97 7.27 -11.77 0.28
N ARG A 98 6.71 -11.99 1.48
CA ARG A 98 7.08 -13.17 2.29
C ARG A 98 6.72 -14.48 1.58
N GLU A 99 5.56 -14.56 0.95
CA GLU A 99 5.12 -15.74 0.19
C GLU A 99 6.07 -16.02 -0.99
N MET A 100 6.43 -14.99 -1.77
CA MET A 100 7.42 -15.11 -2.85
C MET A 100 8.78 -15.62 -2.35
N LEU A 101 9.28 -15.08 -1.23
CA LEU A 101 10.54 -15.52 -0.63
C LEU A 101 10.48 -16.96 -0.09
N THR A 102 9.31 -17.39 0.40
CA THR A 102 9.13 -18.74 0.96
C THR A 102 8.95 -19.79 -0.13
N ASN A 103 8.30 -19.42 -1.24
CA ASN A 103 7.99 -20.31 -2.36
C ASN A 103 9.11 -20.37 -3.42
N GLY A 104 10.25 -19.69 -3.19
CA GLY A 104 11.42 -19.77 -4.07
C GLY A 104 11.43 -18.77 -5.24
N GLY A 105 10.63 -17.70 -5.19
CA GLY A 105 10.58 -16.66 -6.22
C GLY A 105 9.81 -17.11 -7.46
N VAL A 106 8.53 -17.46 -7.29
CA VAL A 106 7.64 -17.75 -8.43
C VAL A 106 7.22 -16.42 -9.05
N ASP A 107 7.57 -16.22 -10.32
CA ASP A 107 7.08 -15.11 -11.14
C ASP A 107 5.55 -15.24 -11.24
N PRO A 108 4.74 -14.23 -10.90
CA PRO A 108 3.28 -14.33 -10.97
C PRO A 108 2.73 -14.53 -12.39
N ASP A 109 3.59 -14.43 -13.43
CA ASP A 109 3.26 -14.76 -14.82
C ASP A 109 3.51 -16.25 -15.17
N ASP A 110 4.10 -17.05 -14.28
CA ASP A 110 4.14 -18.51 -14.38
C ASP A 110 2.84 -19.09 -13.77
N ASP A 111 1.69 -18.76 -14.36
CA ASP A 111 0.55 -19.66 -14.33
C ASP A 111 0.97 -20.93 -15.11
N GLU A 112 1.61 -21.87 -14.42
CA GLU A 112 1.91 -23.20 -14.94
C GLU A 112 0.61 -23.79 -15.51
N GLU A 113 0.46 -23.78 -16.83
CA GLU A 113 -0.57 -24.55 -17.52
C GLU A 113 -0.47 -25.99 -16.98
N PRO A 114 -1.58 -26.58 -16.51
CA PRO A 114 -1.53 -27.91 -15.94
C PRO A 114 -1.08 -28.89 -17.02
N GLU A 115 0.12 -29.45 -16.86
CA GLU A 115 0.61 -30.54 -17.70
C GLU A 115 -0.46 -31.65 -17.70
N GLU A 116 -1.17 -31.78 -18.83
CA GLU A 116 -2.04 -32.92 -19.10
C GLU A 116 -1.21 -34.20 -19.03
N SER A 117 -1.25 -34.84 -17.87
CA SER A 117 -0.82 -36.22 -17.68
C SER A 117 -1.68 -37.14 -18.54
N ASN A 118 -1.31 -37.28 -19.81
CA ASN A 118 -1.81 -38.34 -20.68
C ASN A 118 -1.16 -39.66 -20.27
N LYS A 119 -1.72 -40.28 -19.22
CA LYS A 119 -1.56 -41.71 -18.94
C LYS A 119 -2.66 -42.51 -19.64
N ALA A 120 -2.19 -43.31 -20.59
CA ALA A 120 -2.64 -44.66 -20.92
C ALA A 120 -4.09 -44.88 -21.41
N ASN A 121 -4.21 -45.32 -22.66
CA ASN A 121 -4.51 -46.73 -22.95
C ASN A 121 -4.05 -47.14 -24.36
#